data_AF-A0A6G1H7Z7-F1
#
_entry.id   AF-A0A6G1H7Z7-F1
#
_cell.length_a   1.000
_cell.length_b   1.000
_cell.length_c   1.000
_cell.angle_alpha   90.00
_cell.angle_beta   90.00
_cell.angle_gamma   90.00
#
_symmetry.space_group_name_H-M   'P 1'
#
loop_
_entity.id
_entity.type
_entity.pdbx_description
1 polymer ?
#
loop_
_entity_poly.entity_id
_entity_poly.type
_entity_poly.pdbx_seq_one_letter_code
_entity_poly.pdbx_strand_id
1 'polypeptide(L)'
;MNDPGLNNLLKWGVENSAASRNDPNVQAPRNPSSGLDPQTLAALLGGPSDADLMREAMNAITSPEVDLDNKLIAFDNFEQMIENLDNANNMESLKLWMPLVEQLNSKEADIRRMAAWCVGTAVQNNIKAQERVSLLHIPDNRMSLTVCRY
;
A
#
# COMPACT_ATOMS: atom_id res chain seq x y z
N MET A 1 -25.59 5.96 -9.90
CA MET A 1 -25.43 6.03 -8.43
C MET A 1 -25.08 7.46 -8.10
N ASN A 2 -25.86 8.11 -7.23
CA ASN A 2 -25.63 9.50 -6.80
C ASN A 2 -24.84 9.41 -5.49
N ASP A 3 -23.52 9.59 -5.54
CA ASP A 3 -22.67 9.49 -4.35
C ASP A 3 -22.84 10.77 -3.48
N PRO A 4 -23.37 10.67 -2.25
CA PRO A 4 -23.59 11.83 -1.38
C PRO A 4 -22.29 12.57 -1.04
N GLY A 5 -21.16 11.87 -0.98
CA GLY A 5 -19.84 12.44 -0.69
C GLY A 5 -19.34 13.32 -1.83
N LEU A 6 -19.53 12.89 -3.09
CA LEU A 6 -19.20 13.72 -4.25
C LEU A 6 -20.04 15.00 -4.31
N ASN A 7 -21.33 14.93 -4.00
CA ASN A 7 -22.18 16.13 -3.97
C ASN A 7 -21.73 17.14 -2.91
N ASN A 8 -21.30 16.65 -1.74
CA ASN A 8 -20.75 17.51 -0.69
C ASN A 8 -19.40 18.11 -1.09
N LEU A 9 -18.52 17.33 -1.74
CA LEU A 9 -17.24 17.80 -2.30
C LEU A 9 -17.43 18.86 -3.38
N LEU A 10 -18.39 18.66 -4.28
CA LEU A 10 -18.72 19.63 -5.33
C LEU A 10 -19.24 20.94 -4.73
N LYS A 11 -20.16 20.85 -3.76
CA LYS A 11 -20.68 22.02 -3.04
C LYS A 11 -19.56 22.79 -2.33
N TRP A 12 -18.71 22.07 -1.60
CA TRP A 12 -17.54 22.64 -0.94
C TRP A 12 -16.56 23.30 -1.93
N GLY A 13 -16.29 22.63 -3.05
CA GLY A 13 -15.39 23.12 -4.10
C GLY A 13 -15.90 24.43 -4.71
N VAL A 14 -17.20 24.54 -4.95
CA VAL A 14 -17.83 25.80 -5.39
C VAL A 14 -17.63 26.90 -4.35
N GLU A 15 -17.98 26.63 -3.08
CA GLU A 15 -17.88 27.59 -1.97
C GLU A 15 -16.44 28.12 -1.75
N ASN A 16 -15.42 27.31 -2.02
CA ASN A 16 -14.01 27.64 -1.78
C ASN A 16 -13.24 28.05 -3.05
N SER A 17 -13.88 27.98 -4.22
CA SER A 17 -13.31 28.37 -5.51
C SER A 17 -13.17 29.89 -5.67
N ALA A 18 -12.30 30.33 -6.58
CA ALA A 18 -12.10 31.75 -6.88
C ALA A 18 -13.38 32.47 -7.38
N ALA A 19 -14.35 31.73 -7.93
CA ALA A 19 -15.63 32.28 -8.37
C ALA A 19 -16.46 32.86 -7.21
N SER A 20 -16.35 32.28 -6.00
CA SER A 20 -17.03 32.77 -4.80
C SER A 20 -16.26 33.84 -4.03
N ARG A 21 -14.96 34.04 -4.32
CA ARG A 21 -14.10 35.04 -3.64
C ARG A 21 -14.25 36.47 -4.18
N ASN A 22 -14.84 36.63 -5.37
CA ASN A 22 -15.08 37.92 -5.99
C ASN A 22 -16.47 38.51 -5.64
N ASP A 23 -17.27 37.79 -4.85
CA ASP A 23 -18.53 38.31 -4.31
C ASP A 23 -18.26 39.11 -3.02
N PRO A 24 -18.47 40.45 -3.02
CA PRO A 24 -18.21 41.28 -1.84
C PRO A 24 -19.11 40.96 -0.64
N ASN A 25 -20.13 40.11 -0.82
CA ASN A 25 -21.03 39.68 0.24
C ASN A 25 -20.63 38.33 0.87
N VAL A 26 -19.61 37.64 0.33
CA VAL A 26 -19.15 36.34 0.83
C VAL A 26 -17.88 36.53 1.66
N GLN A 27 -18.01 36.38 2.99
CA GLN A 27 -16.86 36.37 3.89
C GLN A 27 -16.07 35.08 3.69
N ALA A 28 -14.79 35.19 3.36
CA ALA A 28 -13.90 34.04 3.20
C ALA A 28 -13.97 33.12 4.45
N PRO A 29 -14.20 31.80 4.28
CA PRO A 29 -14.37 30.90 5.41
C PRO A 29 -13.08 30.84 6.25
N ARG A 30 -13.25 30.91 7.58
CA ARG A 30 -12.15 30.92 8.57
C ARG A 30 -11.38 29.60 8.67
N ASN A 31 -11.86 28.54 8.01
CA ASN A 31 -11.14 27.27 7.89
C ASN A 31 -11.58 26.54 6.60
N PRO A 32 -10.66 26.25 5.66
CA PRO A 32 -11.03 25.58 4.41
C PRO A 32 -11.63 24.20 4.63
N SER A 33 -11.31 23.52 5.74
CA SER A 33 -11.78 22.16 6.03
C SER A 33 -13.16 22.07 6.68
N SER A 34 -13.81 23.19 7.02
CA SER A 34 -15.13 23.15 7.67
C SER A 34 -16.19 22.59 6.73
N GLY A 35 -16.77 21.43 7.06
CA GLY A 35 -17.85 20.81 6.29
C GLY A 35 -17.45 19.61 5.43
N LEU A 36 -16.17 19.24 5.41
CA LEU A 36 -15.70 17.99 4.81
C LEU A 36 -15.63 16.90 5.90
N ASP A 37 -16.23 15.73 5.64
CA ASP A 37 -16.02 14.56 6.49
C ASP A 37 -14.61 13.97 6.22
N PRO A 38 -14.06 13.15 7.14
CA PRO A 38 -12.72 12.59 6.95
C PRO A 38 -12.54 11.77 5.67
N GLN A 39 -13.62 11.14 5.17
CA GLN A 39 -13.58 10.28 3.98
C GLN A 39 -13.53 11.11 2.69
N THR A 40 -14.31 12.19 2.62
CA THR A 40 -14.28 13.18 1.54
C THR A 40 -12.99 13.97 1.53
N LEU A 41 -12.43 14.28 2.71
CA LEU A 41 -11.12 14.89 2.83
C LEU A 41 -10.01 13.95 2.34
N ALA A 42 -10.06 12.66 2.68
CA ALA A 42 -9.11 11.66 2.17
C ALA A 42 -9.20 11.51 0.64
N ALA A 43 -10.42 11.49 0.08
CA ALA A 43 -10.63 11.47 -1.36
C ALA A 43 -10.08 12.73 -2.06
N LEU A 44 -10.18 13.90 -1.41
CA LEU A 44 -9.63 15.16 -1.91
C LEU A 44 -8.10 15.22 -1.83
N LEU A 45 -7.51 14.58 -0.81
CA LEU A 45 -6.06 14.58 -0.56
C LEU A 45 -5.30 13.42 -1.21
N GLY A 46 -6.01 12.51 -1.89
CA GLY A 46 -5.38 11.47 -2.73
C GLY A 46 -5.37 10.05 -2.16
N GLY A 47 -6.25 9.72 -1.21
CA GLY A 47 -6.33 8.38 -0.61
C GLY A 47 -5.09 7.99 0.21
N PRO A 48 -5.02 6.75 0.72
CA PRO A 48 -3.81 6.23 1.34
C PRO A 48 -2.64 6.24 0.34
N SER A 49 -1.43 6.53 0.80
CA SER A 49 -0.25 6.40 -0.04
C SER A 49 0.10 4.93 -0.29
N ASP A 50 0.87 4.63 -1.34
CA ASP A 50 1.41 3.28 -1.56
C ASP A 50 2.15 2.76 -0.32
N ALA A 51 2.89 3.63 0.39
CA ALA A 51 3.56 3.26 1.62
C ALA A 51 2.59 2.86 2.75
N ASP A 52 1.39 3.46 2.79
CA ASP A 52 0.36 3.10 3.77
C ASP A 52 -0.26 1.75 3.40
N LEU A 53 -0.61 1.56 2.12
CA LEU A 53 -1.16 0.31 1.61
C LEU A 53 -0.17 -0.87 1.80
N MET A 54 1.12 -0.65 1.55
CA MET A 54 2.18 -1.65 1.81
C MET A 54 2.25 -2.07 3.27
N ARG A 55 2.09 -1.13 4.21
CA ARG A 55 2.05 -1.46 5.64
C ARG A 55 0.78 -2.19 6.02
N GLU A 56 -0.37 -1.76 5.49
CA GLU A 56 -1.66 -2.41 5.74
C GLU A 56 -1.65 -3.87 5.27
N ALA A 57 -1.13 -4.13 4.07
CA ALA A 57 -0.99 -5.49 3.54
C ALA A 57 -0.06 -6.34 4.43
N MET A 58 1.10 -5.80 4.84
CA MET A 58 2.02 -6.54 5.73
C MET A 58 1.43 -6.79 7.13
N ASN A 59 0.63 -5.86 7.64
CA ASN A 59 -0.08 -6.04 8.91
C ASN A 59 -1.09 -7.18 8.80
N ALA A 60 -1.84 -7.26 7.70
CA ALA A 60 -2.77 -8.36 7.45
C ALA A 60 -2.05 -9.71 7.30
N ILE A 61 -0.94 -9.75 6.58
CA ILE A 61 -0.10 -10.96 6.40
C ILE A 61 0.39 -11.50 7.76
N THR A 62 0.92 -10.62 8.61
CA THR A 62 1.55 -11.01 9.88
C THR A 62 0.57 -11.21 11.02
N SER A 63 -0.65 -10.68 10.94
CA SER A 63 -1.66 -10.77 12.00
C SER A 63 -2.10 -12.22 12.25
N PRO A 64 -2.17 -12.69 13.51
CA PRO A 64 -2.73 -13.99 13.84
C PRO A 64 -4.26 -14.04 13.72
N GLU A 65 -4.93 -12.88 13.68
CA GLU A 65 -6.39 -12.74 13.66
C GLU A 65 -6.99 -12.81 12.25
N VAL A 66 -6.14 -12.79 11.21
CA VAL A 66 -6.56 -12.87 9.82
C VAL A 66 -6.49 -14.33 9.37
N ASP A 67 -7.59 -14.85 8.82
CA ASP A 67 -7.63 -16.19 8.26
C ASP A 67 -6.73 -16.35 7.03
N LEU A 68 -6.48 -17.60 6.63
CA LEU A 68 -5.56 -17.91 5.55
C LEU A 68 -5.97 -17.26 4.22
N ASP A 69 -7.24 -17.31 3.85
CA ASP A 69 -7.71 -16.79 2.55
C ASP A 69 -7.49 -15.27 2.48
N ASN A 70 -7.81 -14.56 3.55
CA ASN A 70 -7.57 -13.11 3.63
C ASN A 70 -6.07 -12.76 3.68
N LYS A 71 -5.22 -13.62 4.25
CA LYS A 71 -3.76 -13.44 4.16
C LYS A 71 -3.24 -13.60 2.74
N LEU A 72 -3.76 -14.56 1.97
CA LEU A 72 -3.36 -14.76 0.58
C LEU A 72 -3.75 -13.55 -0.28
N ILE A 73 -4.94 -12.99 -0.08
CA ILE A 73 -5.36 -11.73 -0.72
C ILE A 73 -4.41 -10.59 -0.33
N ALA A 74 -4.02 -10.49 0.94
CA ALA A 74 -3.07 -9.49 1.39
C ALA A 74 -1.68 -9.65 0.75
N PHE A 75 -1.22 -10.89 0.54
CA PHE A 75 0.00 -11.16 -0.23
C PHE A 75 -0.13 -10.72 -1.69
N ASP A 76 -1.23 -11.03 -2.36
CA ASP A 76 -1.46 -10.61 -3.76
C ASP A 76 -1.46 -9.08 -3.88
N ASN A 77 -2.14 -8.39 -2.96
CA ASN A 77 -2.13 -6.93 -2.91
C ASN A 77 -0.73 -6.38 -2.66
N PHE A 78 0.02 -6.97 -1.72
CA PHE A 78 1.39 -6.58 -1.42
C PHE A 78 2.29 -6.75 -2.64
N GLU A 79 2.15 -7.87 -3.34
CA GLU A 79 2.96 -8.21 -4.50
C GLU A 79 2.76 -7.23 -5.66
N GLN A 80 1.52 -6.90 -5.99
CA GLN A 80 1.20 -5.91 -7.03
C GLN A 80 1.86 -4.55 -6.76
N MET A 81 1.94 -4.13 -5.49
CA MET A 81 2.58 -2.86 -5.14
C MET A 81 4.11 -2.90 -5.35
N ILE A 82 4.76 -4.02 -5.04
CA ILE A 82 6.22 -4.18 -5.14
C ILE A 82 6.69 -4.62 -6.53
N GLU A 83 5.78 -4.84 -7.50
CA GLU A 83 6.13 -4.84 -8.92
C GLU A 83 6.69 -3.47 -9.35
N ASN A 84 6.29 -2.39 -8.67
CA ASN A 84 6.88 -1.07 -8.85
C ASN A 84 8.25 -0.99 -8.14
N LEU A 85 9.30 -0.67 -8.90
CA LEU A 85 10.68 -0.60 -8.40
C LEU A 85 10.90 0.41 -7.26
N ASP A 86 10.20 1.54 -7.27
CA ASP A 86 10.33 2.55 -6.22
C ASP A 86 9.72 2.04 -4.90
N ASN A 87 8.58 1.36 -4.98
CA ASN A 87 7.95 0.71 -3.83
C ASN A 87 8.80 -0.45 -3.29
N ALA A 88 9.33 -1.31 -4.17
CA ALA A 88 10.25 -2.38 -3.78
C ALA A 88 11.49 -1.84 -3.05
N ASN A 89 12.09 -0.75 -3.55
CA ASN A 89 13.22 -0.09 -2.89
C ASN A 89 12.84 0.53 -1.53
N ASN A 90 11.60 1.00 -1.39
CA ASN A 90 11.11 1.60 -0.16
C ASN A 90 10.85 0.58 0.97
N MET A 91 10.77 -0.72 0.67
CA MET A 91 10.57 -1.77 1.67
C MET A 91 11.57 -1.71 2.83
N GLU A 92 12.81 -1.28 2.56
CA GLU A 92 13.82 -1.11 3.61
C GLU A 92 13.47 0.01 4.58
N SER A 93 13.15 1.20 4.05
CA SER A 93 12.71 2.35 4.84
C SER A 93 11.44 2.05 5.63
N LEU A 94 10.55 1.24 5.06
CA LEU A 94 9.30 0.79 5.68
C LEU A 94 9.47 -0.40 6.63
N LYS A 95 10.67 -1.00 6.70
CA LYS A 95 11.00 -2.18 7.51
C LYS A 95 10.16 -3.42 7.17
N LEU A 96 9.82 -3.60 5.90
CA LEU A 96 8.92 -4.66 5.43
C LEU A 96 9.66 -5.95 5.01
N TRP A 97 10.98 -5.89 4.81
CA TRP A 97 11.78 -7.07 4.46
C TRP A 97 11.76 -8.15 5.54
N MET A 98 12.00 -7.79 6.79
CA MET A 98 12.01 -8.75 7.91
C MET A 98 10.68 -9.48 8.07
N PRO A 99 9.53 -8.78 8.21
CA PRO A 99 8.25 -9.49 8.38
C PRO A 99 7.89 -10.35 7.17
N LEU A 100 8.28 -9.95 5.94
CA LEU A 100 8.10 -10.77 4.74
C LEU A 100 8.94 -12.05 4.77
N VAL A 101 10.25 -11.93 5.02
CA VAL A 101 11.19 -13.07 5.03
C VAL A 101 10.86 -14.04 6.16
N GLU A 102 10.37 -13.57 7.30
CA GLU A 102 9.89 -14.42 8.39
C GLU A 102 8.75 -15.36 7.94
N GLN A 103 7.91 -14.93 7.00
CA GLN A 103 6.83 -15.78 6.46
C GLN A 103 7.35 -16.99 5.68
N LEU A 104 8.60 -16.99 5.20
CA LEU A 104 9.22 -18.18 4.59
C LEU A 104 9.35 -19.35 5.57
N ASN A 105 9.23 -19.10 6.88
CA ASN A 105 9.25 -20.12 7.93
C ASN A 105 7.85 -20.53 8.40
N SER A 106 6.78 -20.04 7.75
CA SER A 106 5.41 -20.40 8.11
C SER A 106 5.17 -21.91 8.01
N LYS A 107 4.29 -22.44 8.87
CA LYS A 107 3.84 -23.84 8.79
C LYS A 107 2.97 -24.07 7.55
N GLU A 108 2.23 -23.04 7.13
CA GLU A 108 1.37 -23.09 5.95
C GLU A 108 2.21 -23.01 4.67
N ALA A 109 2.00 -23.97 3.77
CA ALA A 109 2.79 -24.05 2.54
C ALA A 109 2.50 -22.87 1.60
N ASP A 110 1.25 -22.42 1.54
CA ASP A 110 0.86 -21.30 0.67
C ASP A 110 1.42 -19.97 1.17
N ILE A 111 1.51 -19.75 2.49
CA ILE A 111 2.19 -18.58 3.04
C ILE A 111 3.68 -18.56 2.63
N ARG A 112 4.37 -19.70 2.73
CA ARG A 112 5.78 -19.78 2.30
C ARG A 112 5.93 -19.51 0.81
N ARG A 113 5.03 -20.05 -0.02
CA ARG A 113 5.01 -19.81 -1.47
C ARG A 113 4.84 -18.33 -1.78
N MET A 114 3.83 -17.68 -1.19
CA MET A 114 3.54 -16.27 -1.45
C MET A 114 4.64 -15.34 -0.96
N ALA A 115 5.24 -15.64 0.20
CA ALA A 115 6.40 -14.90 0.67
C ALA A 115 7.59 -15.00 -0.29
N ALA A 116 7.89 -16.20 -0.79
CA ALA A 116 8.95 -16.40 -1.78
C ALA A 116 8.64 -15.71 -3.11
N TRP A 117 7.37 -15.71 -3.52
CA TRP A 117 6.89 -15.00 -4.70
C TRP A 117 7.13 -13.49 -4.58
N CYS A 118 6.68 -12.86 -3.49
CA CYS A 118 6.91 -11.44 -3.22
C CYS A 118 8.40 -11.07 -3.18
N VAL A 119 9.24 -11.91 -2.55
CA VAL A 119 10.70 -11.71 -2.56
C VAL A 119 11.23 -11.74 -3.99
N GLY A 120 10.79 -12.71 -4.80
CA GLY A 120 11.13 -12.81 -6.22
C GLY A 120 10.73 -11.56 -7.03
N THR A 121 9.51 -11.08 -6.84
CA THR A 121 9.01 -9.86 -7.49
C THR A 121 9.85 -8.64 -7.12
N ALA A 122 10.11 -8.41 -5.83
CA ALA A 122 10.88 -7.24 -5.37
C ALA A 122 12.32 -7.21 -5.90
N VAL A 123 12.96 -8.37 -6.10
CA VAL A 123 14.35 -8.46 -6.60
C VAL A 123 14.45 -8.48 -8.13
N GLN A 124 13.34 -8.67 -8.83
CA GLN A 124 13.34 -8.77 -10.29
C GLN A 124 13.83 -7.46 -10.91
N ASN A 125 14.93 -7.51 -11.66
CA ASN A 125 15.60 -6.34 -12.24
C ASN A 125 15.95 -5.23 -11.23
N ASN A 126 16.08 -5.57 -9.94
CA ASN A 126 16.33 -4.61 -8.86
C ASN A 126 17.59 -4.98 -8.06
N ILE A 127 18.74 -4.40 -8.43
CA ILE A 127 20.04 -4.68 -7.80
C ILE A 127 20.03 -4.33 -6.30
N LYS A 128 19.38 -3.22 -5.91
CA LYS A 128 19.31 -2.81 -4.50
C LYS A 128 18.56 -3.84 -3.65
N ALA A 129 17.45 -4.36 -4.16
CA ALA A 129 16.70 -5.41 -3.48
C ALA A 129 17.48 -6.74 -3.46
N GLN A 130 18.19 -7.09 -4.54
CA GLN A 130 19.05 -8.28 -4.59
C GLN A 130 20.14 -8.23 -3.51
N GLU A 131 20.85 -7.10 -3.40
CA GLU A 131 21.84 -6.87 -2.36
C GLU A 131 21.23 -7.00 -0.97
N ARG A 132 20.04 -6.42 -0.76
CA ARG A 132 19.36 -6.47 0.53
C ARG A 132 19.02 -7.90 0.94
N VAL A 133 18.43 -8.67 0.03
CA VAL A 133 18.10 -10.09 0.28
C VAL A 133 19.34 -10.92 0.59
N SER A 134 20.45 -10.68 -0.10
CA SER A 134 21.73 -11.37 0.17
C SER A 134 22.23 -11.14 1.60
N LEU A 135 21.99 -9.97 2.18
CA LEU A 135 22.39 -9.66 3.56
C LEU A 135 21.50 -10.33 4.63
N LEU A 136 20.29 -10.73 4.26
CA LEU A 136 19.33 -11.36 5.19
C LEU A 136 19.59 -12.85 5.41
N HIS A 137 20.59 -13.44 4.74
CA HIS A 137 20.99 -14.85 4.89
C HIS A 137 19.81 -15.83 4.70
N ILE A 138 18.96 -15.59 3.70
CA ILE A 138 17.85 -16.49 3.37
C ILE A 138 18.45 -17.83 2.89
N PRO A 139 18.13 -18.98 3.53
CA PRO A 139 18.75 -20.26 3.17
C PRO A 139 18.40 -20.71 1.75
N ASP A 140 19.42 -21.07 0.96
CA ASP A 140 19.33 -21.44 -0.46
C ASP A 140 18.30 -22.54 -0.77
N ASN A 141 18.01 -23.44 0.17
CA ASN A 141 17.04 -24.53 -0.04
C ASN A 141 15.56 -24.07 -0.06
N ARG A 142 15.28 -22.80 0.22
CA ARG A 142 13.94 -22.21 0.19
C ARG A 142 13.70 -21.26 -0.97
N MET A 143 14.76 -20.86 -1.67
CA MET A 143 14.71 -19.96 -2.82
C MET A 143 15.07 -20.72 -4.10
N SER A 144 14.18 -21.59 -4.58
CA SER A 144 14.22 -21.95 -6.00
C SER A 144 13.72 -20.75 -6.79
N LEU A 145 14.60 -19.77 -7.04
CA LEU A 145 14.34 -18.56 -7.84
C LEU A 145 14.12 -18.87 -9.34
N THR A 146 13.75 -20.10 -9.67
CA THR A 146 13.53 -20.58 -11.05
C THR A 146 12.04 -20.69 -11.39
N VAL A 147 11.13 -20.20 -10.54
CA VAL A 147 9.69 -20.25 -10.85
C VAL A 147 9.32 -19.10 -11.80
N CYS A 148 9.35 -19.45 -13.08
CA CYS A 148 8.43 -19.01 -14.12
C CYS A 148 8.35 -17.50 -14.40
N ARG A 149 9.26 -17.03 -15.26
CA ARG A 149 8.85 -16.11 -16.32
C ARG A 149 7.72 -16.78 -17.11
N TYR A 150 6.52 -16.21 -17.08
CA TYR A 150 5.60 -16.27 -18.20
C TYR A 150 5.69 -14.95 -18.95
#